data_AF-A0A2G4GTQ0-F1
#
_entry.id   AF-A0A2G4GTQ0-F1
#
_cell.length_a   1.000
_cell.length_b   1.000
_cell.length_c   1.000
_cell.angle_alpha   90.00
_cell.angle_beta   90.00
_cell.angle_gamma   90.00
#
_symmetry.space_group_name_H-M   'P 1'
#
loop_
_entity.id
_entity.type
_entity.pdbx_description
1 polymer ?
#
loop_
_entity_poly.entity_id
_entity_poly.type
_entity_poly.pdbx_seq_one_letter_code
_entity_poly.pdbx_strand_id
1 'polypeptide(L)'
;MEKVETNPVEGPKKRGRKPGSKNKVKSKKTSKKVAYLSVFSLLEQEIQSLSNALKKATAQAEKEIEKLEKKQAKDIEKVKAVAAKSLILWKNRAKKNRLKAMSKGTGKRGRPAKPQVEKVAGPRGRPPKTGYRKGGGRRKAGELTKRDVILNYIAELSHAISSGDLISALFERSGERDKKRFSQGIYTTLTQMYKAGSLVKDGAGMISIAK
;
A
#
# COMPACT_ATOMS: atom_id res chain seq x y z
N MET A 1 -101.17 -29.94 22.44
CA MET A 1 -100.06 -30.44 21.60
C MET A 1 -100.48 -30.27 20.15
N GLU A 2 -99.75 -29.43 19.44
CA GLU A 2 -99.92 -29.08 18.03
C GLU A 2 -99.70 -30.29 17.13
N LYS A 3 -100.42 -30.35 16.00
CA LYS A 3 -99.92 -30.95 14.76
C LYS A 3 -100.19 -29.98 13.63
N VAL A 4 -99.08 -29.48 13.09
CA VAL A 4 -98.94 -28.47 12.05
C VAL A 4 -99.22 -29.10 10.69
N GLU A 5 -100.14 -28.51 9.92
CA GLU A 5 -100.31 -28.77 8.50
C GLU A 5 -99.17 -28.09 7.72
N THR A 6 -98.40 -28.87 6.96
CA THR A 6 -97.38 -28.34 6.04
C THR A 6 -97.95 -28.26 4.63
N ASN A 7 -98.44 -27.08 4.24
CA ASN A 7 -98.64 -26.74 2.83
C ASN A 7 -97.33 -26.16 2.25
N PRO A 8 -96.83 -26.63 1.10
CA PRO A 8 -95.68 -26.00 0.45
C PRO A 8 -96.10 -24.67 -0.19
N VAL A 9 -95.52 -23.58 0.30
CA VAL A 9 -95.67 -22.23 -0.26
C VAL A 9 -94.89 -22.15 -1.57
N GLU A 10 -95.59 -22.08 -2.71
CA GLU A 10 -95.01 -21.66 -3.99
C GLU A 10 -94.63 -20.18 -3.91
N GLY A 11 -93.34 -19.91 -3.65
CA GLY A 11 -92.78 -18.58 -3.80
C GLY A 11 -92.68 -18.15 -5.27
N PRO A 12 -92.78 -16.85 -5.59
CA PRO A 12 -92.76 -16.37 -6.96
C PRO A 12 -91.39 -16.60 -7.62
N LYS A 13 -91.39 -17.25 -8.79
CA LYS A 13 -90.19 -17.43 -9.65
C LYS A 13 -89.54 -16.08 -9.94
N LYS A 14 -88.35 -15.82 -9.37
CA LYS A 14 -87.51 -14.68 -9.75
C LYS A 14 -87.16 -14.81 -11.24
N ARG A 15 -87.73 -13.94 -12.08
CA ARG A 15 -87.37 -13.86 -13.51
C ARG A 15 -85.92 -13.40 -13.62
N GLY A 16 -85.03 -14.33 -13.94
CA GLY A 16 -83.66 -14.01 -14.36
C GLY A 16 -83.68 -13.10 -15.59
N ARG A 17 -82.65 -12.25 -15.73
CA ARG A 17 -82.51 -11.34 -16.87
C ARG A 17 -82.50 -12.11 -18.20
N LYS A 18 -83.16 -11.56 -19.22
CA LYS A 18 -83.12 -12.11 -20.58
C LYS A 18 -81.64 -12.26 -21.04
N PRO A 19 -81.27 -13.40 -21.63
CA PRO A 19 -79.96 -13.56 -22.26
C PRO A 19 -79.75 -12.43 -23.28
N GLY A 20 -78.65 -11.67 -23.14
CA GLY A 20 -78.32 -10.55 -24.04
C GLY A 20 -78.43 -9.13 -23.45
N SER A 21 -78.89 -8.97 -22.19
CA SER A 21 -78.91 -7.67 -21.52
C SER A 21 -77.49 -7.18 -21.17
N LYS A 22 -76.85 -6.40 -22.06
CA LYS A 22 -75.57 -5.74 -21.81
C LYS A 22 -75.76 -4.46 -20.99
N ASN A 23 -75.03 -4.32 -19.88
CA ASN A 23 -74.97 -3.07 -19.13
C ASN A 23 -74.23 -2.00 -19.95
N LYS A 24 -74.91 -0.90 -20.29
CA LYS A 24 -74.28 0.25 -20.96
C LYS A 24 -73.46 1.03 -19.94
N VAL A 25 -72.24 0.56 -19.66
CA VAL A 25 -71.30 1.28 -18.78
C VAL A 25 -70.84 2.53 -19.52
N LYS A 26 -71.39 3.69 -19.15
CA LYS A 26 -70.90 4.99 -19.64
C LYS A 26 -69.52 5.23 -19.01
N SER A 27 -68.45 4.83 -19.69
CA SER A 27 -67.11 5.22 -19.28
C SER A 27 -66.98 6.74 -19.44
N LYS A 28 -66.84 7.50 -18.35
CA LYS A 28 -66.39 8.89 -18.41
C LYS A 28 -64.95 8.85 -18.96
N LYS A 29 -64.77 9.19 -20.24
CA LYS A 29 -63.43 9.46 -20.78
C LYS A 29 -62.91 10.70 -20.08
N THR A 30 -62.10 10.54 -19.03
CA THR A 30 -61.29 11.62 -18.50
C THR A 30 -60.36 12.08 -19.63
N SER A 31 -60.38 13.37 -19.93
CA SER A 31 -59.62 13.94 -21.03
C SER A 31 -58.13 13.79 -20.72
N LYS A 32 -57.45 12.89 -21.44
CA LYS A 32 -56.01 12.63 -21.26
C LYS A 32 -55.15 13.90 -21.29
N LYS A 33 -55.60 14.95 -22.00
CA LYS A 33 -54.93 16.26 -22.10
C LYS A 33 -54.65 16.95 -20.76
N VAL A 34 -55.52 16.82 -19.76
CA VAL A 34 -55.33 17.48 -18.44
C VAL A 34 -54.25 16.77 -17.61
N ALA A 35 -54.11 15.45 -17.76
CA ALA A 35 -53.11 14.66 -17.05
C ALA A 35 -51.68 14.88 -17.59
N TYR A 36 -51.52 15.19 -18.88
CA TYR A 36 -50.18 15.47 -19.44
C TYR A 36 -49.59 16.78 -18.91
N LEU A 37 -50.40 17.83 -18.75
CA LEU A 37 -49.93 19.14 -18.26
C LEU A 37 -49.43 19.06 -16.81
N SER A 38 -50.07 18.26 -15.96
CA SER A 38 -49.60 18.03 -14.59
C SER A 38 -48.28 17.24 -14.55
N VAL A 39 -48.08 16.30 -15.47
CA VAL A 39 -46.83 15.54 -15.58
C VAL A 39 -45.67 16.44 -16.03
N PHE A 40 -45.90 17.35 -16.99
CA PHE A 40 -44.88 18.31 -17.41
C PHE A 40 -44.48 19.27 -16.29
N SER A 41 -45.44 19.78 -15.52
CA SER A 41 -45.15 20.66 -14.38
C SER A 41 -44.33 19.94 -13.30
N LEU A 42 -44.61 18.66 -13.04
CA LEU A 42 -43.88 17.85 -12.08
C LEU A 42 -42.44 17.57 -12.55
N LEU A 43 -42.27 17.26 -13.85
CA LEU A 43 -40.95 17.11 -14.47
C LEU A 43 -40.14 18.40 -14.42
N GLU A 44 -40.77 19.56 -14.65
CA GLU A 44 -40.10 20.86 -14.59
C GLU A 44 -39.60 21.17 -13.16
N GLN A 45 -40.43 20.89 -12.15
CA GLN A 45 -40.03 21.03 -10.74
C GLN A 45 -38.87 20.09 -10.38
N GLU A 46 -38.92 18.83 -10.84
CA GLU A 46 -37.84 17.87 -10.62
C GLU A 46 -36.53 18.34 -11.28
N ILE A 47 -36.57 18.80 -12.53
CA ILE A 47 -35.40 19.33 -13.24
C ILE A 47 -34.82 20.54 -12.50
N GLN A 48 -35.66 21.46 -12.03
CA GLN A 48 -35.20 22.61 -11.24
C GLN A 48 -34.57 22.18 -9.90
N SER A 49 -35.17 21.20 -9.22
CA SER A 49 -34.64 20.67 -7.96
C SER A 49 -33.27 20.01 -8.14
N LEU A 50 -33.11 19.22 -9.22
CA LEU A 50 -31.85 18.57 -9.58
C LEU A 50 -30.78 19.59 -9.96
N SER A 51 -31.14 20.61 -10.75
CA SER A 51 -30.23 21.71 -11.10
C SER A 51 -29.73 22.45 -9.86
N ASN A 52 -30.61 22.72 -8.90
CA ASN A 52 -30.23 23.36 -7.64
C ASN A 52 -29.37 22.45 -6.75
N ALA A 53 -29.65 21.14 -6.71
CA ALA A 53 -28.83 20.17 -6.01
C ALA A 53 -27.41 20.09 -6.60
N LEU A 54 -27.30 20.06 -7.93
CA LEU A 54 -26.02 20.08 -8.63
C LEU A 54 -25.23 21.34 -8.31
N LYS A 55 -25.84 22.52 -8.37
CA LYS A 55 -25.17 23.79 -8.01
C LYS A 55 -24.65 23.80 -6.57
N LYS A 56 -25.39 23.21 -5.63
CA LYS A 56 -24.93 23.09 -4.23
C LYS A 56 -23.78 22.10 -4.10
N ALA A 57 -23.85 20.96 -4.80
CA ALA A 57 -22.80 19.96 -4.80
C ALA A 57 -21.50 20.50 -5.41
N THR A 58 -21.56 21.24 -6.52
CA THR A 58 -20.37 21.88 -7.13
C THR A 58 -19.76 22.91 -6.20
N ALA A 59 -20.57 23.78 -5.59
CA ALA A 59 -20.07 24.79 -4.65
C ALA A 59 -19.45 24.17 -3.38
N GLN A 60 -19.96 23.01 -2.93
CA GLN A 60 -19.34 22.29 -1.82
C GLN A 60 -18.01 21.65 -2.22
N ALA A 61 -17.96 21.01 -3.39
CA ALA A 61 -16.75 20.41 -3.93
C ALA A 61 -15.63 21.46 -4.14
N GLU A 62 -15.97 22.62 -4.70
CA GLU A 62 -15.02 23.74 -4.88
C GLU A 62 -14.43 24.21 -3.53
N LYS A 63 -15.26 24.36 -2.49
CA LYS A 63 -14.79 24.72 -1.14
C LYS A 63 -13.88 23.66 -0.52
N GLU A 64 -14.13 22.38 -0.79
CA GLU A 64 -13.28 21.29 -0.32
C GLU A 64 -11.94 21.26 -1.06
N ILE A 65 -11.94 21.47 -2.38
CA ILE A 65 -10.74 21.61 -3.20
C ILE A 65 -9.89 22.78 -2.69
N GLU A 66 -10.48 23.96 -2.50
CA GLU A 66 -9.75 25.14 -2.00
C GLU A 66 -9.11 24.88 -0.62
N LYS A 67 -9.80 24.15 0.27
CA LYS A 67 -9.24 23.74 1.57
C LYS A 67 -8.06 22.78 1.41
N LEU A 68 -8.13 21.82 0.50
CA LEU A 68 -7.05 20.87 0.23
C LEU A 68 -5.83 21.58 -0.39
N GLU A 69 -6.04 22.47 -1.34
CA GLU A 69 -4.99 23.27 -1.96
C GLU A 69 -4.27 24.16 -0.94
N LYS A 70 -5.01 24.82 -0.05
CA LYS A 70 -4.42 25.62 1.05
C LYS A 70 -3.60 24.76 2.02
N LYS A 71 -4.02 23.53 2.31
CA LYS A 71 -3.23 22.59 3.13
C LYS A 71 -1.96 22.15 2.41
N GLN A 72 -2.08 21.76 1.15
CA GLN A 72 -0.96 21.32 0.33
C GLN A 72 0.09 22.42 0.16
N ALA A 73 -0.33 23.68 -0.07
CA ALA A 73 0.57 24.83 -0.16
C ALA A 73 1.40 25.00 1.12
N LYS A 74 0.77 24.91 2.30
CA LYS A 74 1.45 25.00 3.60
C LYS A 74 2.44 23.85 3.81
N ASP A 75 2.10 22.64 3.42
CA ASP A 75 3.00 21.49 3.57
C ASP A 75 4.20 21.57 2.63
N ILE A 76 4.00 22.01 1.38
CA ILE A 76 5.09 22.30 0.45
C ILE A 76 6.03 23.36 1.02
N GLU A 77 5.50 24.41 1.63
CA GLU A 77 6.31 25.47 2.25
C GLU A 77 7.15 24.93 3.41
N LYS A 78 6.58 24.09 4.29
CA LYS A 78 7.31 23.42 5.37
C LYS A 78 8.44 22.54 4.83
N VAL A 79 8.16 21.74 3.80
CA VAL A 79 9.17 20.87 3.17
C VAL A 79 10.30 21.72 2.56
N LYS A 80 9.97 22.81 1.87
CA LYS A 80 10.96 23.76 1.33
C LYS A 80 11.79 24.39 2.44
N ALA A 81 11.19 24.79 3.56
CA ALA A 81 11.90 25.36 4.70
C ALA A 81 12.87 24.36 5.35
N VAL A 82 12.45 23.11 5.53
CA VAL A 82 13.33 22.03 6.04
C VAL A 82 14.48 21.76 5.08
N ALA A 83 14.18 21.65 3.78
CA ALA A 83 15.20 21.47 2.74
C ALA A 83 16.21 22.62 2.74
N ALA A 84 15.75 23.88 2.83
CA ALA A 84 16.61 25.06 2.90
C ALA A 84 17.55 25.03 4.12
N LYS A 85 17.02 24.71 5.31
CA LYS A 85 17.84 24.54 6.54
C LYS A 85 18.90 23.45 6.37
N SER A 86 18.52 22.32 5.80
CA SER A 86 19.44 21.20 5.56
C SER A 86 20.56 21.58 4.57
N LEU A 87 20.23 22.32 3.51
CA LEU A 87 21.21 22.82 2.53
C LEU A 87 22.22 23.78 3.17
N ILE A 88 21.75 24.69 4.03
CA ILE A 88 22.63 25.61 4.76
C ILE A 88 23.59 24.83 5.68
N LEU A 89 23.08 23.86 6.42
CA LEU A 89 23.91 23.01 7.28
C LEU A 89 24.96 22.24 6.48
N TRP A 90 24.58 21.68 5.33
CA TRP A 90 25.49 20.92 4.48
C TRP A 90 26.58 21.81 3.86
N LYS A 91 26.20 23.00 3.35
CA LYS A 91 27.15 24.02 2.86
C LYS A 91 28.13 24.45 3.95
N ASN A 92 27.64 24.72 5.17
CA ASN A 92 28.49 25.09 6.31
C ASN A 92 29.43 23.96 6.72
N ARG A 93 28.95 22.71 6.74
CA ARG A 93 29.77 21.53 7.04
C ARG A 93 30.84 21.30 5.97
N ALA A 94 30.50 21.44 4.69
CA ALA A 94 31.45 21.34 3.59
C ALA A 94 32.54 22.42 3.69
N LYS A 95 32.16 23.68 3.97
CA LYS A 95 33.12 24.78 4.17
C LYS A 95 34.06 24.51 5.36
N LYS A 96 33.53 24.06 6.51
CA LYS A 96 34.34 23.67 7.68
C LYS A 96 35.30 22.53 7.38
N ASN A 97 34.86 21.49 6.67
CA ASN A 97 35.70 20.37 6.27
C ASN A 97 36.83 20.81 5.33
N ARG A 98 36.54 21.68 4.36
CA ARG A 98 37.54 22.28 3.46
C ARG A 98 38.61 23.04 4.24
N LEU A 99 38.19 23.89 5.19
CA LEU A 99 39.12 24.64 6.04
C LEU A 99 39.98 23.74 6.93
N LYS A 100 39.41 22.65 7.50
CA LYS A 100 40.17 21.66 8.27
C LYS A 100 41.21 20.91 7.43
N ALA A 101 40.88 20.61 6.17
CA ALA A 101 41.81 19.99 5.23
C ALA A 101 42.96 20.93 4.86
N MET A 102 42.68 22.23 4.68
CA MET A 102 43.69 23.26 4.39
C MET A 102 44.56 23.58 5.62
N SER A 103 43.98 23.59 6.83
CA SER A 103 44.70 23.89 8.09
C SER A 103 45.66 22.78 8.52
N LYS A 104 45.39 21.52 8.16
CA LYS A 104 46.31 20.38 8.38
C LYS A 104 47.35 20.23 7.25
N GLY A 105 47.94 21.34 6.79
CA GLY A 105 48.69 21.41 5.54
C GLY A 105 49.96 22.25 5.50
N THR A 106 50.51 22.72 6.63
CA THR A 106 51.89 23.25 6.72
C THR A 106 52.67 22.61 7.88
N GLY A 107 52.38 21.35 8.17
CA GLY A 107 53.05 20.58 9.22
C GLY A 107 53.81 19.38 8.66
N LYS A 108 54.84 19.60 7.81
CA LYS A 108 55.89 18.58 7.63
C LYS A 108 56.65 18.45 8.95
N ARG A 109 56.11 17.71 9.92
CA ARG A 109 56.93 17.11 10.99
C ARG A 109 57.39 15.75 10.51
N GLY A 110 58.40 15.79 9.63
CA GLY A 110 59.21 14.62 9.30
C GLY A 110 59.90 14.14 10.58
N ARG A 111 59.82 12.83 10.85
CA ARG A 111 60.72 12.20 11.81
C ARG A 111 62.17 12.42 11.34
N PRO A 112 63.15 12.61 12.23
CA PRO A 112 64.55 12.62 11.82
C PRO A 112 64.84 11.32 11.06
N ALA A 113 65.58 11.44 9.96
CA ALA A 113 65.91 10.30 9.11
C ALA A 113 66.62 9.24 9.96
N LYS A 114 66.05 8.03 10.05
CA LYS A 114 66.76 6.89 10.63
C LYS A 114 68.01 6.61 9.80
N PRO A 115 69.15 6.26 10.42
CA PRO A 115 70.35 5.83 9.69
C PRO A 115 70.00 4.65 8.78
N GLN A 116 70.56 4.66 7.57
CA GLN A 116 70.29 3.65 6.55
C GLN A 116 70.87 2.31 7.00
N VAL A 117 70.05 1.49 7.65
CA VAL A 117 70.31 0.05 7.74
C VAL A 117 69.94 -0.54 6.39
N GLU A 118 70.87 -1.27 5.77
CA GLU A 118 70.65 -2.00 4.53
C GLU A 118 69.35 -2.81 4.62
N LYS A 119 68.34 -2.35 3.88
CA LYS A 119 67.05 -3.04 3.82
C LYS A 119 67.23 -4.22 2.88
N VAL A 120 67.30 -5.42 3.44
CA VAL A 120 66.92 -6.64 2.72
C VAL A 120 65.55 -6.36 2.09
N ALA A 121 65.46 -6.56 0.77
CA ALA A 121 64.29 -6.23 -0.04
C ALA A 121 63.12 -7.18 0.27
N GLY A 122 62.51 -7.02 1.45
CA GLY A 122 61.19 -7.56 1.74
C GLY A 122 60.14 -6.83 0.89
N PRO A 123 59.20 -7.52 0.25
CA PRO A 123 58.13 -6.86 -0.48
C PRO A 123 57.42 -5.89 0.47
N ARG A 124 57.29 -4.62 0.07
CA ARG A 124 56.47 -3.62 0.79
C ARG A 124 55.01 -4.06 0.72
N GLY A 125 54.64 -5.00 1.58
CA GLY A 125 53.30 -5.56 1.67
C GLY A 125 52.37 -4.56 2.32
N ARG A 126 51.28 -4.24 1.61
CA ARG A 126 50.10 -3.60 2.22
C ARG A 126 49.72 -4.39 3.47
N PRO A 127 49.20 -3.72 4.52
CA PRO A 127 48.70 -4.44 5.70
C PRO A 127 47.77 -5.58 5.23
N PRO A 128 47.89 -6.78 5.81
CA PRO A 128 47.09 -7.92 5.43
C PRO A 128 45.62 -7.47 5.44
N LYS A 129 44.92 -7.68 4.31
CA LYS A 129 43.50 -7.34 4.22
C LYS A 129 42.80 -8.11 5.32
N THR A 130 42.39 -7.41 6.38
CA THR A 130 41.45 -7.95 7.34
C THR A 130 40.22 -8.38 6.53
N GLY A 131 39.82 -9.64 6.65
CA GLY A 131 38.78 -10.26 5.82
C GLY A 131 37.41 -9.57 5.93
N TYR A 132 37.24 -8.65 6.88
CA TYR A 132 36.02 -7.88 7.07
C TYR A 132 36.06 -6.56 6.29
N ARG A 133 35.34 -6.53 5.17
CA ARG A 133 35.11 -5.32 4.41
C ARG A 133 34.05 -4.47 5.13
N LYS A 134 34.45 -3.32 5.70
CA LYS A 134 33.50 -2.24 6.01
C LYS A 134 32.95 -1.74 4.67
N GLY A 135 31.63 -1.88 4.47
CA GLY A 135 30.95 -1.88 3.17
C GLY A 135 31.10 -0.63 2.28
N GLY A 136 30.46 -0.69 1.11
CA GLY A 136 30.29 0.45 0.18
C GLY A 136 30.98 0.33 -1.19
N GLY A 137 31.62 -0.81 -1.50
CA GLY A 137 32.26 -1.03 -2.81
C GLY A 137 31.65 -2.18 -3.61
N ARG A 138 31.93 -2.22 -4.92
CA ARG A 138 31.52 -3.33 -5.81
C ARG A 138 32.01 -4.66 -5.23
N ARG A 139 31.11 -5.64 -5.17
CA ARG A 139 31.36 -7.00 -4.65
C ARG A 139 32.47 -7.66 -5.46
N LYS A 140 33.25 -8.55 -4.82
CA LYS A 140 34.17 -9.41 -5.57
C LYS A 140 33.40 -10.56 -6.20
N ALA A 141 33.82 -11.03 -7.37
CA ALA A 141 33.32 -12.28 -7.93
C ALA A 141 33.59 -13.42 -6.93
N GLY A 142 32.56 -14.23 -6.63
CA GLY A 142 32.63 -15.33 -5.66
C GLY A 142 32.35 -14.95 -4.18
N GLU A 143 32.00 -13.70 -3.88
CA GLU A 143 31.62 -13.29 -2.52
C GLU A 143 30.18 -13.74 -2.19
N LEU A 144 30.05 -14.77 -1.34
CA LEU A 144 28.78 -15.38 -0.97
C LEU A 144 27.82 -14.34 -0.39
N THR A 145 26.66 -14.18 -1.03
CA THR A 145 25.66 -13.20 -0.63
C THR A 145 24.73 -13.77 0.44
N LYS A 146 23.99 -12.91 1.16
CA LYS A 146 22.95 -13.37 2.09
C LYS A 146 21.94 -14.29 1.40
N ARG A 147 21.64 -14.03 0.12
CA ARG A 147 20.78 -14.88 -0.71
C ARG A 147 21.39 -16.27 -0.88
N ASP A 148 22.67 -16.33 -1.23
CA ASP A 148 23.36 -17.61 -1.47
C ASP A 148 23.52 -18.40 -0.17
N VAL A 149 23.81 -17.71 0.94
CA VAL A 149 23.85 -18.33 2.28
C VAL A 149 22.51 -18.96 2.63
N ILE A 150 21.39 -18.26 2.38
CA ILE A 150 20.04 -18.79 2.63
C ILE A 150 19.74 -19.98 1.71
N LEU A 151 20.04 -19.89 0.42
CA LEU A 151 19.78 -20.98 -0.53
C LEU A 151 20.60 -22.23 -0.21
N ASN A 152 21.89 -22.08 0.07
CA ASN A 152 22.75 -23.20 0.44
C ASN A 152 22.24 -23.87 1.72
N TYR A 153 21.85 -23.07 2.73
CA TYR A 153 21.32 -23.61 3.98
C TYR A 153 20.00 -24.38 3.78
N ILE A 154 19.08 -23.86 2.98
CA ILE A 154 17.82 -24.56 2.69
C ILE A 154 18.06 -25.79 1.79
N ALA A 155 19.04 -25.75 0.89
CA ALA A 155 19.41 -26.88 0.05
C ALA A 155 20.06 -28.03 0.86
N GLU A 156 20.77 -27.70 1.94
CA GLU A 156 21.27 -28.68 2.92
C GLU A 156 20.14 -29.34 3.72
N LEU A 157 18.98 -28.68 3.85
CA LEU A 157 17.85 -29.19 4.60
C LEU A 157 16.98 -30.12 3.74
N SER A 158 16.64 -31.28 4.30
CA SER A 158 15.71 -32.24 3.69
C SER A 158 14.23 -31.85 3.85
N HIS A 159 13.93 -30.83 4.64
CA HIS A 159 12.58 -30.41 5.00
C HIS A 159 12.45 -28.88 4.98
N ALA A 160 11.21 -28.40 4.83
CA ALA A 160 10.91 -26.98 4.90
C ALA A 160 11.15 -26.44 6.32
N ILE A 161 11.55 -25.17 6.43
CA ILE A 161 11.92 -24.54 7.70
C ILE A 161 11.13 -23.25 7.95
N SER A 162 10.80 -22.95 9.21
CA SER A 162 10.21 -21.67 9.58
C SER A 162 11.22 -20.52 9.41
N SER A 163 10.73 -19.32 9.10
CA SER A 163 11.59 -18.12 9.05
C SER A 163 12.32 -17.85 10.36
N GLY A 164 11.70 -18.17 11.50
CA GLY A 164 12.30 -17.93 12.82
C GLY A 164 13.50 -18.83 13.10
N ASP A 165 13.36 -20.12 12.75
CA ASP A 165 14.39 -21.13 12.96
C ASP A 165 15.55 -20.95 11.98
N LEU A 166 15.22 -20.63 10.72
CA LEU A 166 16.21 -20.25 9.71
C LEU A 166 17.08 -19.09 10.19
N ILE A 167 16.45 -18.03 10.71
CA ILE A 167 17.19 -16.86 11.20
C ILE A 167 18.07 -17.20 12.40
N SER A 168 17.57 -18.02 13.33
CA SER A 168 18.35 -18.43 14.51
C SER A 168 19.57 -19.26 14.12
N ALA A 169 19.39 -20.26 13.26
CA ALA A 169 20.49 -21.09 12.77
C ALA A 169 21.53 -20.31 11.95
N LEU A 170 21.07 -19.40 11.08
CA LEU A 170 21.98 -18.54 10.32
C LEU A 170 22.72 -17.54 11.21
N PHE A 171 22.08 -17.05 12.27
CA PHE A 171 22.71 -16.12 13.21
C PHE A 171 23.84 -16.80 13.97
N GLU A 172 23.61 -18.01 14.47
CA GLU A 172 24.62 -18.81 15.16
C GLU A 172 25.84 -19.11 14.26
N ARG A 173 25.60 -19.48 13.00
CA ARG A 173 26.68 -19.69 12.01
C ARG A 173 27.42 -18.41 11.62
N SER A 174 26.79 -17.25 11.71
CA SER A 174 27.35 -15.97 11.25
C SER A 174 28.33 -15.29 12.22
N GLY A 175 28.22 -15.58 13.52
CA GLY A 175 29.00 -14.91 14.57
C GLY A 175 28.72 -13.40 14.70
N GLU A 176 27.60 -12.89 14.16
CA GLU A 176 27.21 -11.49 14.32
C GLU A 176 26.83 -11.16 15.77
N ARG A 177 27.09 -9.92 16.21
CA ARG A 177 26.83 -9.50 17.61
C ARG A 177 25.38 -9.07 17.87
N ASP A 178 24.64 -8.66 16.84
CA ASP A 178 23.31 -8.07 16.99
C ASP A 178 22.27 -8.88 16.23
N LYS A 179 21.54 -9.74 16.96
CA LYS A 179 20.49 -10.59 16.40
C LYS A 179 19.39 -9.76 15.75
N LYS A 180 19.01 -8.60 16.31
CA LYS A 180 17.91 -7.79 15.76
C LYS A 180 18.27 -7.22 14.39
N ARG A 181 19.47 -6.64 14.28
CA ARG A 181 19.97 -6.09 13.02
C ARG A 181 20.22 -7.18 11.98
N PHE A 182 20.72 -8.35 12.41
CA PHE A 182 20.88 -9.50 11.54
C PHE A 182 19.55 -9.98 10.98
N SER A 183 18.57 -10.25 11.86
CA SER A 183 17.22 -10.69 11.50
C SER A 183 16.55 -9.75 10.51
N GLN A 184 16.64 -8.44 10.74
CA GLN A 184 16.10 -7.43 9.80
C GLN A 184 16.71 -7.58 8.40
N GLY A 185 18.03 -7.81 8.32
CA GLY A 185 18.71 -8.04 7.05
C GLY A 185 18.35 -9.36 6.37
N ILE A 186 18.00 -10.40 7.12
CA ILE A 186 17.52 -11.66 6.56
C ILE A 186 16.08 -11.52 6.06
N TYR A 187 15.18 -10.89 6.82
CA TYR A 187 13.80 -10.67 6.38
C TYR A 187 13.69 -9.86 5.08
N THR A 188 14.50 -8.81 4.93
CA THR A 188 14.53 -8.04 3.68
C THR A 188 14.99 -8.90 2.50
N THR A 189 15.97 -9.77 2.72
CA THR A 189 16.48 -10.70 1.70
C THR A 189 15.44 -11.77 1.36
N LEU A 190 14.79 -12.39 2.35
CA LEU A 190 13.71 -13.37 2.14
C LEU A 190 12.57 -12.77 1.31
N THR A 191 12.16 -11.53 1.62
CA THR A 191 11.10 -10.84 0.87
C THR A 191 11.46 -10.67 -0.60
N GLN A 192 12.71 -10.33 -0.90
CA GLN A 192 13.20 -10.21 -2.28
C GLN A 192 13.24 -11.58 -2.98
N MET A 193 13.60 -12.63 -2.26
CA MET A 193 13.65 -14.00 -2.80
C MET A 193 12.26 -14.54 -3.12
N TYR A 194 11.25 -14.25 -2.29
CA TYR A 194 9.86 -14.59 -2.59
C TYR A 194 9.35 -13.86 -3.85
N LYS A 195 9.64 -12.56 -3.97
CA LYS A 195 9.27 -11.79 -5.17
C LYS A 195 9.96 -12.30 -6.44
N ALA A 196 11.20 -12.77 -6.32
CA ALA A 196 11.95 -13.34 -7.41
C ALA A 196 11.58 -14.81 -7.70
N GLY A 197 10.67 -15.42 -6.93
CA GLY A 197 10.28 -16.82 -7.09
C GLY A 197 11.38 -17.83 -6.75
N SER A 198 12.44 -17.44 -6.02
CA SER A 198 13.52 -18.37 -5.64
C SER A 198 13.20 -19.21 -4.40
N LEU A 199 12.23 -18.77 -3.60
CA LEU A 199 11.71 -19.48 -2.45
C LEU A 199 10.19 -19.44 -2.50
N VAL A 200 9.57 -20.50 -1.99
CA VAL A 200 8.12 -20.57 -1.77
C VAL A 200 7.87 -20.58 -0.26
N LYS A 201 6.83 -19.88 0.15
CA LYS A 201 6.34 -19.90 1.53
C LYS A 201 4.95 -20.51 1.54
N ASP A 202 4.80 -21.62 2.26
CA ASP A 202 3.51 -22.31 2.38
C ASP A 202 2.57 -21.55 3.31
N GLY A 203 1.27 -21.88 3.28
CA GLY A 203 0.25 -21.28 4.14
C GLY A 203 0.53 -21.43 5.65
N ALA A 204 1.26 -22.47 6.05
CA ALA A 204 1.74 -22.70 7.42
C ALA A 204 3.00 -21.87 7.78
N GLY A 205 3.54 -21.11 6.84
CA GLY A 205 4.71 -20.26 7.05
C GLY A 205 6.06 -20.93 6.86
N MET A 206 6.07 -22.16 6.33
CA MET A 206 7.27 -22.94 6.05
C MET A 206 7.91 -22.51 4.73
N ILE A 207 9.24 -22.46 4.71
CA ILE A 207 10.04 -22.00 3.57
C ILE A 207 10.68 -23.20 2.88
N SER A 208 10.51 -23.29 1.57
CA SER A 208 11.13 -24.29 0.70
C SER A 208 11.73 -23.64 -0.55
N ILE A 209 12.66 -24.34 -1.21
CA ILE A 209 13.18 -23.91 -2.51
C ILE A 209 12.10 -24.11 -3.57
N ALA A 210 11.90 -23.08 -4.40
CA ALA A 210 11.05 -23.21 -5.58
C ALA A 210 11.71 -24.21 -6.55
N LYS A 211 11.02 -25.31 -6.84
CA LYS A 211 11.43 -26.26 -7.89
C LYS A 211 11.14 -25.70 -9.27
#